data_AF-A0A967UV12-F1
#
_entry.id   AF-A0A967UV12-F1
#
_cell.length_a   1.000
_cell.length_b   1.000
_cell.length_c   1.000
_cell.angle_alpha   90.00
_cell.angle_beta   90.00
_cell.angle_gamma   90.00
#
_symmetry.space_group_name_H-M   'P 1'
#
loop_
_entity.id
_entity.type
_entity.pdbx_description
1 polymer ?
#
loop_
_entity_poly.entity_id
_entity_poly.type
_entity_poly.pdbx_seq_one_letter_code
_entity_poly.pdbx_strand_id
1 'polypeptide(L)' 'RAFILVTHYQRILNYVKPDYVHVLYHGKFVKSGGPELAQELEEKGYDWLRETAAV' A
#
# COMPACT_ATOMS: atom_id res chain seq x y z
N ARG A 1 10.53 -9.05 -17.10
CA ARG A 1 9.67 -7.87 -17.36
C ARG A 1 9.09 -7.45 -16.02
N ALA A 2 8.96 -6.15 -15.74
CA ALA A 2 8.42 -5.65 -14.48
C ALA A 2 7.32 -4.63 -14.76
N PHE A 3 6.35 -4.54 -13.85
CA PHE A 3 5.23 -3.61 -13.93
C PHE A 3 5.10 -2.89 -12.59
N ILE A 4 4.88 -1.58 -12.65
CA ILE A 4 4.61 -0.77 -11.46
C ILE A 4 3.20 -0.22 -11.63
N LEU A 5 2.35 -0.52 -10.66
CA LEU A 5 0.97 -0.05 -10.61
C LEU A 5 0.83 0.96 -9.47
N VAL A 6 0.46 2.19 -9.80
CA VAL A 6 0.19 3.24 -8.81
C VAL A 6 -1.32 3.43 -8.73
N THR A 7 -1.87 3.18 -7.54
CA THR A 7 -3.31 3.35 -7.28
C THR A 7 -3.52 3.92 -5.89
N HIS A 8 -4.57 4.71 -5.73
CA HIS A 8 -5.07 5.16 -4.43
C HIS A 8 -6.24 4.29 -3.91
N TYR A 9 -6.80 3.44 -4.78
CA TYR A 9 -7.87 2.51 -4.42
C TYR A 9 -7.41 1.07 -4.59
N GLN A 10 -7.65 0.26 -3.55
CA GLN A 10 -7.31 -1.15 -3.52
C GLN A 10 -8.17 -2.03 -4.44
N ARG A 11 -9.25 -1.51 -5.05
CA ARG A 11 -10.14 -2.30 -5.93
C ARG A 11 -9.39 -3.00 -7.07
N ILE A 12 -8.31 -2.40 -7.57
CA ILE A 12 -7.50 -3.01 -8.62
C ILE A 12 -6.69 -4.22 -8.13
N LEU A 13 -6.37 -4.27 -6.83
CA LEU A 13 -5.65 -5.37 -6.20
C LEU A 13 -6.51 -6.64 -6.11
N ASN A 14 -7.83 -6.52 -6.26
CA ASN A 14 -8.74 -7.67 -6.39
C ASN A 14 -8.63 -8.37 -7.76
N TYR A 15 -8.11 -7.68 -8.78
CA TYR A 15 -7.98 -8.21 -10.14
C TYR A 15 -6.53 -8.57 -10.49
N VAL A 16 -5.56 -7.91 -9.84
CA VAL A 16 -4.13 -8.12 -10.05
C VAL A 16 -3.47 -8.34 -8.71
N LYS A 17 -2.86 -9.52 -8.53
CA LYS A 17 -2.08 -9.83 -7.32
C LYS A 17 -0.67 -9.23 -7.48
N PRO A 18 -0.29 -8.21 -6.68
CA PRO A 18 1.07 -7.68 -6.70
C PRO A 18 2.03 -8.64 -5.98
N ASP A 19 3.30 -8.63 -6.36
CA ASP A 19 4.35 -9.30 -5.57
C ASP A 19 4.79 -8.45 -4.37
N TYR A 20 4.80 -7.12 -4.57
CA TYR A 20 5.18 -6.13 -3.56
C TYR A 20 4.19 -4.97 -3.54
N VAL A 21 3.86 -4.51 -2.33
CA VAL A 21 3.02 -3.35 -2.09
C VAL A 21 3.84 -2.30 -1.35
N HIS A 22 3.85 -1.07 -1.88
CA HIS A 22 4.51 0.07 -1.27
C HIS A 22 3.50 1.18 -1.01
N VAL A 23 3.49 1.69 0.21
CA VAL A 23 2.64 2.82 0.61
C VAL A 23 3.47 4.10 0.59
N LEU A 24 3.08 5.03 -0.27
CA LEU A 24 3.66 6.36 -0.34
C LEU A 24 2.79 7.34 0.45
N TYR A 25 3.38 8.06 1.40
CA TYR A 25 2.72 9.10 2.19
C TYR A 25 3.67 10.27 2.41
N HIS A 26 3.21 11.51 2.19
CA HIS A 26 4.03 12.73 2.24
C HIS A 26 5.37 12.65 1.48
N GLY A 27 5.37 11.99 0.31
CA GLY A 27 6.57 11.84 -0.52
C GLY A 27 7.61 10.85 0.00
N LYS A 28 7.31 10.10 1.06
CA LYS A 28 8.16 9.02 1.60
C LYS A 28 7.41 7.69 1.56
N PHE A 29 8.15 6.59 1.37
CA PHE A 29 7.59 5.25 1.54
C PHE A 29 7.50 4.95 3.03
N VAL A 30 6.28 4.89 3.56
CA VAL A 30 6.03 4.67 5.00
C VAL A 30 5.91 3.20 5.35
N LYS A 31 5.47 2.37 4.39
CA LYS A 31 5.40 0.92 4.59
C LYS A 31 5.59 0.19 3.27
N SER A 32 6.23 -0.96 3.36
CA SER A 32 6.43 -1.88 2.24
C SER A 32 6.16 -3.29 2.74
N GLY A 33 5.52 -4.12 1.93
CA GLY A 33 5.17 -5.48 2.33
C GLY A 33 4.69 -6.32 1.15
N GLY A 34 4.28 -7.55 1.44
CA GLY A 34 3.68 -8.44 0.47
C GLY A 34 2.22 -8.09 0.18
N PRO A 35 1.50 -8.99 -0.51
CA PRO A 35 0.07 -8.86 -0.79
C PRO A 35 -0.78 -8.70 0.48
N GLU A 36 -0.36 -9.26 1.62
CA GLU A 36 -1.06 -9.11 2.90
C GLU A 36 -1.19 -7.65 3.35
N LEU A 37 -0.26 -6.78 2.95
CA LEU A 37 -0.32 -5.35 3.25
C LEU A 37 -1.56 -4.70 2.63
N ALA A 38 -1.96 -5.15 1.44
CA ALA A 38 -3.17 -4.64 0.79
C ALA A 38 -4.44 -4.98 1.58
N GLN A 39 -4.51 -6.19 2.14
CA GLN A 39 -5.64 -6.61 2.98
C GLN A 39 -5.66 -5.86 4.31
N GLU A 40 -4.49 -5.65 4.93
CA GLU A 40 -4.40 -4.88 6.18
C GLU A 40 -4.86 -3.42 5.98
N LEU A 41 -4.55 -2.82 4.82
CA LEU A 41 -5.02 -1.47 4.46
C LEU A 41 -6.54 -1.41 4.25
N GLU A 42 -7.14 -2.50 3.77
CA GLU A 42 -8.59 -2.59 3.63
C GLU A 42 -9.29 -2.69 4.98
N GLU A 43 -8.77 -3.53 5.88
CA GLU A 43 -9.36 -3.77 7.20
C GLU A 43 -9.19 -2.57 8.15
N LYS A 44 -8.00 -1.97 8.17
CA LYS A 44 -7.63 -0.90 9.13
C LYS A 44 -7.76 0.51 8.55
N GLY A 45 -8.03 0.65 7.25
CA GLY A 45 -7.99 1.93 6.54
C GLY A 45 -6.58 2.49 6.40
N TYR A 46 -6.46 3.80 6.17
CA TYR A 46 -5.16 4.48 6.00
C TYR A 46 -4.67 5.21 7.25
N ASP A 47 -5.47 5.26 8.31
CA ASP A 47 -5.19 6.12 9.46
C ASP A 47 -3.93 5.69 10.24
N TRP A 48 -3.68 4.39 10.35
CA TRP A 48 -2.52 3.83 11.04
C TRP A 48 -1.19 4.11 10.33
N LEU A 49 -1.21 4.48 9.04
CA LEU A 49 -0.01 4.87 8.30
C LEU A 49 0.41 6.31 8.58
N ARG A 50 -0.49 7.14 9.12
CA ARG A 50 -0.21 8.55 9.42
C ARG A 50 0.78 8.69 10.58
N GLU A 51 0.74 7.78 11.54
CA GLU A 51 1.63 7.81 12.71
C GLU A 51 3.10 7.57 12.36
N THR A 52 3.38 6.79 11.31
CA THR A 52 4.77 6.44 10.95
C THR A 52 5.52 7.59 10.25
N ALA A 53 4.82 8.59 9.72
CA ALA A 53 5.43 9.74 9.04
C ALA A 53 5.73 10.93 9.95
N ALA A 54 5.38 10.86 11.24
CA ALA A 54 5.55 11.96 12.20
C ALA A 54 6.94 12.00 12.88
N VAL A 55 7.95 11.31 12.32
CA VAL A 55 9.35 11.30 12.81
C VAL A 55 10.28 12.05 11.86
#